data_AF-A0A0M8PB93-F1
#
_entry.id   AF-A0A0M8PB93-F1
#
_cell.length_a   1.000
_cell.length_b   1.000
_cell.length_c   1.000
_cell.angle_alpha   90.00
_cell.angle_beta   90.00
_cell.angle_gamma   90.00
#
_symmetry.space_group_name_H-M   'P 1'
#
loop_
_entity.id
_entity.type
_entity.pdbx_description
1 polymer ?
#
loop_
_entity_poly.entity_id
_entity_poly.type
_entity_poly.pdbx_seq_one_letter_code
_entity_poly.pdbx_strand_id
1 'polypeptide(L)'
;MKLGRPVKADDVEIISDLLYELKASTEKKISQPLDRVAVTDPGFQSLSTATINAALRMLDLRSWVGHDSPYYTQRLLEADAAYGANGYGLCTNYLDRSDCMVEFAESPDANILFVSYDRNLLYASIVEGTASEAFSRVAYVAMQLVDYELGLDRLLEKDEAAIWDRLHSQLQILPREYKYTVTHLLLAGESITHPRFLATLRDSMSELSLDPVNIKLAINPTFAAARGAALYARRRQEVQSDCTERSECEERRIHERMYNSTQEDLH
;
A
#
# COMPACT_ATOMS: atom_id res chain seq x y z
N MET A 1 -28.91 -4.08 5.08
CA MET A 1 -28.12 -4.75 4.03
C MET A 1 -28.37 -4.01 2.72
N LYS A 2 -27.54 -3.01 2.38
CA LYS A 2 -27.64 -2.29 1.10
C LYS A 2 -26.73 -3.00 0.11
N LEU A 3 -27.32 -3.66 -0.90
CA LEU A 3 -26.59 -4.19 -2.04
C LEU A 3 -25.78 -3.05 -2.68
N GLY A 4 -24.50 -3.31 -2.96
CA GLY A 4 -23.63 -2.37 -3.66
C GLY A 4 -24.24 -1.97 -5.01
N ARG A 5 -24.14 -0.69 -5.35
CA ARG A 5 -24.55 -0.20 -6.68
C ARG A 5 -23.81 -1.00 -7.77
N PRO A 6 -24.46 -1.37 -8.87
CA PRO A 6 -23.78 -2.00 -10.00
C PRO A 6 -22.67 -1.08 -10.50
N VAL A 7 -21.51 -1.68 -10.80
CA VAL A 7 -20.38 -1.01 -11.44
C VAL A 7 -20.89 -0.44 -12.78
N LYS A 8 -20.76 0.87 -12.99
CA LYS A 8 -21.13 1.48 -14.27
C LYS A 8 -20.08 1.12 -15.31
N ALA A 9 -20.52 0.81 -16.54
CA ALA A 9 -19.62 0.47 -17.64
C ALA A 9 -18.57 1.57 -17.87
N ASP A 10 -18.98 2.84 -17.71
CA ASP A 10 -18.16 4.03 -17.90
C ASP A 10 -16.88 4.04 -17.02
N ASP A 11 -16.96 3.61 -15.75
CA ASP A 11 -15.80 3.65 -14.85
C ASP A 11 -14.72 2.65 -15.27
N VAL A 12 -15.13 1.49 -15.81
CA VAL A 12 -14.21 0.44 -16.28
C VAL A 12 -13.46 0.91 -17.52
N GLU A 13 -14.16 1.54 -18.46
CA GLU A 13 -13.58 2.08 -19.69
C GLU A 13 -12.57 3.20 -19.38
N ILE A 14 -12.93 4.16 -18.53
CA ILE A 14 -12.03 5.26 -18.12
C ILE A 14 -10.74 4.71 -17.50
N ILE A 15 -10.84 3.75 -16.59
CA ILE A 15 -9.66 3.14 -15.96
C ILE A 15 -8.85 2.35 -16.99
N SER A 16 -9.50 1.63 -17.90
CA SER A 16 -8.84 0.87 -18.97
C SER A 16 -8.03 1.79 -19.88
N ASP A 17 -8.58 2.94 -20.28
CA ASP A 17 -7.88 3.91 -21.13
C ASP A 17 -6.62 4.45 -20.45
N LEU A 18 -6.71 4.81 -19.16
CA LEU A 18 -5.54 5.25 -18.38
C LEU A 18 -4.48 4.14 -18.27
N LEU A 19 -4.90 2.90 -18.05
CA LEU A 19 -3.99 1.75 -17.96
C LEU A 19 -3.37 1.38 -19.31
N TYR A 20 -4.05 1.62 -20.43
CA TYR A 20 -3.53 1.36 -21.77
C TYR A 20 -2.27 2.18 -22.06
N GLU A 21 -2.28 3.48 -21.76
CA GLU A 21 -1.13 4.34 -21.96
C GLU A 21 0.07 3.89 -21.12
N LEU A 22 -0.18 3.51 -19.86
CA LEU A 22 0.84 2.98 -18.96
C LEU A 22 1.41 1.65 -19.47
N LYS A 23 0.55 0.73 -19.93
CA LYS A 23 0.95 -0.56 -20.52
C LYS A 23 1.83 -0.31 -21.74
N ALA A 24 1.36 0.46 -22.72
CA ALA A 24 2.07 0.71 -23.96
C ALA A 24 3.44 1.38 -23.72
N SER A 25 3.49 2.37 -22.83
CA SER A 25 4.74 3.04 -22.44
C SER A 25 5.71 2.08 -21.76
N THR A 26 5.21 1.23 -20.86
CA THR A 26 6.03 0.26 -20.12
C THR A 26 6.56 -0.84 -21.03
N GLU A 27 5.72 -1.47 -21.85
CA GLU A 27 6.12 -2.53 -22.81
C GLU A 27 7.18 -2.02 -23.77
N LYS A 28 7.02 -0.78 -24.27
CA LYS A 28 8.04 -0.12 -25.08
C LYS A 28 9.34 0.07 -24.31
N LYS A 29 9.28 0.47 -23.03
CA LYS A 29 10.46 0.71 -22.20
C LYS A 29 11.23 -0.57 -21.88
N ILE A 30 10.54 -1.68 -21.61
CA ILE A 30 11.15 -2.98 -21.27
C ILE A 30 11.37 -3.88 -22.49
N SER A 31 10.87 -3.48 -23.67
CA SER A 31 10.93 -4.23 -24.93
C SER A 31 10.32 -5.64 -24.85
N GLN A 32 9.30 -5.82 -24.02
CA GLN A 32 8.61 -7.09 -23.79
C GLN A 32 7.13 -6.83 -23.50
N PRO A 33 6.23 -7.75 -23.88
CA PRO A 33 4.82 -7.65 -23.53
C PRO A 33 4.62 -7.86 -22.02
N LEU A 34 3.62 -7.17 -21.47
CA LEU A 34 3.17 -7.35 -20.10
C LEU A 34 1.98 -8.29 -20.05
N ASP A 35 2.06 -9.29 -19.18
CA ASP A 35 0.95 -10.21 -18.91
C ASP A 35 0.31 -9.96 -17.53
N ARG A 36 1.10 -9.47 -16.56
CA ARG A 36 0.63 -9.22 -15.20
C ARG A 36 1.10 -7.88 -14.64
N VAL A 37 0.26 -7.26 -13.81
CA VAL A 37 0.56 -6.00 -13.12
C VAL A 37 0.08 -6.04 -11.68
N ALA A 38 0.70 -5.23 -10.82
CA ALA A 38 0.18 -4.91 -9.50
C ALA A 38 -0.34 -3.47 -9.54
N VAL A 39 -1.60 -3.26 -9.17
CA VAL A 39 -2.23 -1.95 -9.15
C VAL A 39 -2.54 -1.61 -7.69
N THR A 40 -2.08 -0.44 -7.25
CA THR A 40 -2.44 0.12 -5.96
C THR A 40 -3.79 0.81 -6.04
N ASP A 41 -4.55 0.79 -4.95
CA ASP A 41 -5.78 1.57 -4.84
C ASP A 41 -5.75 2.50 -3.61
N PRO A 42 -6.37 3.69 -3.71
CA PRO A 42 -6.36 4.70 -2.65
C PRO A 42 -7.36 4.40 -1.52
N GLY A 43 -7.91 3.20 -1.41
CA GLY A 43 -8.82 2.86 -0.31
C GLY A 43 -10.29 3.27 -0.53
N PHE A 44 -10.60 4.10 -1.53
CA PHE A 44 -11.94 4.66 -1.73
C PHE A 44 -13.03 3.58 -1.89
N GLN A 45 -14.15 3.75 -1.17
CA GLN A 45 -15.28 2.80 -1.26
C GLN A 45 -15.92 2.75 -2.64
N SER A 46 -15.79 3.80 -3.45
CA SER A 46 -16.30 3.86 -4.82
C SER A 46 -15.49 3.02 -5.81
N LEU A 47 -14.22 2.74 -5.51
CA LEU A 47 -13.34 1.99 -6.38
C LEU A 47 -13.16 0.56 -5.85
N SER A 48 -13.83 -0.39 -6.49
CA SER A 48 -13.74 -1.79 -6.11
C SER A 48 -12.60 -2.52 -6.84
N THR A 49 -12.00 -3.52 -6.20
CA THR A 49 -11.06 -4.45 -6.84
C THR A 49 -11.67 -5.13 -8.07
N ALA A 50 -12.98 -5.37 -8.07
CA ALA A 50 -13.68 -5.93 -9.22
C ALA A 50 -13.68 -4.99 -10.43
N THR A 51 -13.84 -3.67 -10.21
CA THR A 51 -13.75 -2.64 -11.25
C THR A 51 -12.35 -2.59 -11.86
N ILE A 52 -11.31 -2.54 -11.02
CA ILE A 52 -9.90 -2.54 -11.46
C ILE A 52 -9.60 -3.80 -12.28
N ASN A 53 -9.99 -4.98 -11.79
CA ASN A 53 -9.78 -6.25 -12.50
C ASN A 53 -10.57 -6.31 -13.82
N ALA A 54 -11.75 -5.69 -13.91
CA ALA A 54 -12.49 -5.59 -15.17
C ALA A 54 -11.75 -4.73 -16.19
N ALA A 55 -11.19 -3.60 -15.78
CA ALA A 55 -10.41 -2.73 -16.65
C ALA A 55 -9.14 -3.43 -17.15
N LEU A 56 -8.43 -4.14 -16.26
CA LEU A 56 -7.26 -4.93 -16.65
C LEU A 56 -7.58 -5.99 -17.70
N ARG A 57 -8.74 -6.67 -17.59
CA ARG A 57 -9.17 -7.67 -18.57
C ARG A 57 -9.43 -7.09 -19.95
N MET A 58 -9.87 -5.83 -20.07
CA MET A 58 -10.02 -5.17 -21.38
C MET A 58 -8.68 -5.00 -22.10
N LEU A 59 -7.57 -5.05 -21.35
CA LEU A 59 -6.21 -4.91 -21.86
C LEU A 59 -5.43 -6.23 -21.90
N ASP A 60 -6.11 -7.37 -21.72
CA ASP A 60 -5.50 -8.70 -21.57
C ASP A 60 -4.44 -8.76 -20.45
N LEU A 61 -4.57 -7.92 -19.41
CA LEU A 61 -3.71 -7.93 -18.24
C LEU A 61 -4.34 -8.72 -17.10
N ARG A 62 -3.50 -9.44 -16.36
CA ARG A 62 -3.86 -10.12 -15.11
C ARG A 62 -3.29 -9.35 -13.91
N SER A 63 -3.97 -9.46 -12.76
CA SER A 63 -3.50 -8.84 -11.52
C SER A 63 -2.59 -9.78 -10.73
N TRP A 64 -1.54 -9.24 -10.13
CA TRP A 64 -0.76 -9.88 -9.06
C TRP A 64 -1.42 -9.76 -7.67
N VAL A 65 -2.42 -8.90 -7.55
CA VAL A 65 -3.19 -8.61 -6.35
C VAL A 65 -4.54 -9.32 -6.44
N GLY A 66 -4.95 -10.04 -5.39
CA GLY A 66 -6.26 -10.69 -5.34
C GLY A 66 -6.28 -12.00 -4.57
N HIS A 67 -7.33 -12.79 -4.80
CA HIS A 67 -7.61 -14.02 -4.06
C HIS A 67 -6.98 -15.28 -4.68
N ASP A 68 -6.02 -15.13 -5.59
CA ASP A 68 -5.38 -16.28 -6.24
C ASP A 68 -4.43 -17.05 -5.33
N SER A 69 -4.07 -16.48 -4.17
CA SER A 69 -3.33 -17.17 -3.12
C SER A 69 -3.77 -16.68 -1.73
N PRO A 70 -3.84 -17.56 -0.72
CA PRO A 70 -4.18 -17.18 0.65
C PRO A 70 -3.04 -16.46 1.39
N TYR A 71 -1.90 -16.25 0.73
CA TYR A 71 -0.67 -15.76 1.37
C TYR A 71 -0.26 -14.36 0.95
N TYR A 72 -0.91 -13.82 -0.07
CA TYR A 72 -0.60 -12.48 -0.56
C TYR A 72 -1.78 -11.54 -0.35
N THR A 73 -1.50 -10.26 -0.53
CA THR A 73 -2.50 -9.23 -0.31
C THR A 73 -3.65 -9.35 -1.29
N GLN A 74 -4.86 -9.29 -0.73
CA GLN A 74 -6.09 -9.29 -1.51
C GLN A 74 -6.37 -7.90 -2.10
N ARG A 75 -5.77 -6.87 -1.50
CA ARG A 75 -5.93 -5.47 -1.87
C ARG A 75 -4.65 -4.73 -1.54
N LEU A 76 -4.02 -4.16 -2.55
CA LEU A 76 -2.79 -3.40 -2.37
C LEU A 76 -3.14 -1.92 -2.20
N LEU A 77 -3.17 -1.45 -0.96
CA LEU A 77 -3.42 -0.03 -0.71
C LEU A 77 -2.22 0.81 -1.13
N GLU A 78 -2.50 2.05 -1.55
CA GLU A 78 -1.48 3.02 -1.91
C GLU A 78 -0.51 3.30 -0.74
N ALA A 79 -1.05 3.44 0.47
CA ALA A 79 -0.28 3.64 1.69
C ALA A 79 0.66 2.47 2.00
N ASP A 80 0.18 1.23 1.89
CA ASP A 80 0.96 0.00 2.12
C ASP A 80 2.10 -0.14 1.11
N ALA A 81 1.82 0.14 -0.17
CA ALA A 81 2.84 0.17 -1.19
C ALA A 81 3.89 1.26 -0.92
N ALA A 82 3.46 2.47 -0.57
CA ALA A 82 4.38 3.53 -0.20
C ALA A 82 5.20 3.19 1.05
N TYR A 83 4.62 2.46 2.02
CA TYR A 83 5.30 2.00 3.23
C TYR A 83 6.46 1.07 2.89
N GLY A 84 6.18 0.04 2.08
CA GLY A 84 7.19 -0.88 1.56
C GLY A 84 8.25 -0.18 0.70
N ALA A 85 7.85 0.78 -0.13
CA ALA A 85 8.78 1.52 -0.97
C ALA A 85 9.76 2.39 -0.18
N ASN A 86 9.36 2.87 1.00
CA ASN A 86 10.22 3.60 1.94
C ASN A 86 11.10 2.67 2.79
N GLY A 87 11.06 1.36 2.55
CA GLY A 87 11.89 0.35 3.22
C GLY A 87 11.31 -0.16 4.53
N TYR A 88 10.07 0.18 4.87
CA TYR A 88 9.41 -0.30 6.07
C TYR A 88 8.58 -1.56 5.80
N GLY A 89 8.36 -2.37 6.82
CA GLY A 89 7.53 -3.58 6.73
C GLY A 89 8.02 -4.59 5.70
N LEU A 90 9.33 -4.60 5.43
CA LEU A 90 10.00 -5.56 4.56
C LEU A 90 10.79 -6.55 5.42
N CYS A 91 10.62 -7.83 5.11
CA CYS A 91 11.30 -8.93 5.77
C CYS A 91 12.77 -9.04 5.32
N THR A 92 13.66 -9.34 6.26
CA THR A 92 15.11 -9.46 5.97
C THR A 92 15.39 -10.63 5.05
N ASN A 93 14.82 -11.80 5.35
CA ASN A 93 14.93 -13.00 4.51
C ASN A 93 13.65 -13.21 3.69
N TYR A 94 13.30 -12.25 2.82
CA TYR A 94 12.00 -12.24 2.12
C TYR A 94 11.71 -13.48 1.24
N LEU A 95 12.74 -14.24 0.86
CA LEU A 95 12.60 -15.50 0.11
C LEU A 95 12.11 -16.64 0.99
N ASP A 96 12.43 -16.63 2.30
CA ASP A 96 11.88 -17.57 3.27
C ASP A 96 10.67 -16.95 3.95
N ARG A 97 9.51 -17.50 3.61
CA ARG A 97 8.26 -17.02 4.17
C ARG A 97 8.13 -17.32 5.68
N SER A 98 8.69 -18.41 6.16
CA SER A 98 8.59 -18.80 7.57
C SER A 98 9.33 -17.79 8.43
N ASP A 99 10.53 -17.39 7.99
CA ASP A 99 11.31 -16.33 8.63
C ASP A 99 10.51 -15.02 8.70
N CYS A 100 9.85 -14.63 7.61
CA CYS A 100 9.03 -13.42 7.61
C CYS A 100 7.85 -13.48 8.57
N MET A 101 7.19 -14.65 8.69
CA MET A 101 6.09 -14.79 9.65
C MET A 101 6.57 -14.62 11.10
N VAL A 102 7.76 -15.14 11.42
CA VAL A 102 8.38 -14.98 12.75
C VAL A 102 8.81 -13.53 12.97
N GLU A 103 9.47 -12.92 11.99
CA GLU A 103 9.93 -11.52 12.06
C GLU A 103 8.78 -10.54 12.34
N PHE A 104 7.65 -10.70 11.64
CA PHE A 104 6.50 -9.83 11.83
C PHE A 104 5.70 -10.16 13.10
N ALA A 105 5.62 -11.43 13.54
CA ALA A 105 4.89 -11.78 14.76
C ALA A 105 5.40 -11.05 16.02
N GLU A 106 6.69 -10.72 16.05
CA GLU A 106 7.34 -9.99 17.15
C GLU A 106 7.38 -8.46 16.91
N SER A 107 6.87 -7.98 15.78
CA SER A 107 6.87 -6.56 15.43
C SER A 107 5.66 -5.83 16.01
N PRO A 108 5.83 -4.63 16.59
CA PRO A 108 4.69 -3.82 17.04
C PRO A 108 3.84 -3.41 15.84
N ASP A 109 2.53 -3.16 16.05
CA ASP A 109 1.65 -2.68 14.98
C ASP A 109 2.05 -1.29 14.48
N ALA A 110 1.86 -1.04 13.19
CA ALA A 110 2.08 0.27 12.57
C ALA A 110 0.76 1.00 12.33
N ASN A 111 0.71 2.26 12.74
CA ASN A 111 -0.38 3.18 12.41
C ASN A 111 0.16 4.21 11.43
N ILE A 112 -0.20 4.06 10.16
CA ILE A 112 0.40 4.79 9.06
C ILE A 112 -0.54 5.92 8.66
N LEU A 113 -0.14 7.18 8.89
CA LEU A 113 -0.78 8.33 8.28
C LEU A 113 -0.20 8.53 6.89
N PHE A 114 -1.01 8.26 5.87
CA PHE A 114 -0.70 8.53 4.49
C PHE A 114 -1.36 9.82 4.04
N VAL A 115 -0.59 10.71 3.41
CA VAL A 115 -1.07 11.98 2.86
C VAL A 115 -0.63 12.10 1.40
N SER A 116 -1.60 12.11 0.50
CA SER A 116 -1.42 12.46 -0.90
C SER A 116 -1.87 13.89 -1.16
N TYR A 117 -1.03 14.65 -1.85
CA TYR A 117 -1.35 16.00 -2.28
C TYR A 117 -1.07 16.18 -3.75
N ASP A 118 -2.12 16.49 -4.50
CA ASP A 118 -2.11 16.58 -5.95
C ASP A 118 -2.69 17.92 -6.41
N ARG A 119 -2.70 18.16 -7.72
CA ARG A 119 -3.23 19.41 -8.27
C ARG A 119 -4.71 19.64 -7.99
N ASN A 120 -5.49 18.56 -7.91
CA ASN A 120 -6.95 18.65 -7.85
C ASN A 120 -7.57 18.13 -6.55
N LEU A 121 -6.77 17.57 -5.63
CA LEU A 121 -7.30 17.02 -4.38
C LEU A 121 -6.24 16.93 -3.28
N LEU A 122 -6.72 16.98 -2.04
CA LEU A 122 -6.03 16.46 -0.86
C LEU A 122 -6.69 15.14 -0.47
N TYR A 123 -5.87 14.11 -0.29
CA TYR A 123 -6.32 12.81 0.21
C TYR A 123 -5.43 12.42 1.39
N ALA A 124 -6.04 12.03 2.51
CA ALA A 124 -5.34 11.42 3.61
C ALA A 124 -6.05 10.16 4.10
N SER A 125 -5.30 9.21 4.63
CA SER A 125 -5.85 8.04 5.29
C SER A 125 -4.96 7.56 6.41
N ILE A 126 -5.58 6.87 7.38
CA ILE A 126 -4.87 6.06 8.35
C ILE A 126 -5.08 4.60 7.97
N VAL A 127 -3.97 3.90 7.80
CA VAL A 127 -3.93 2.46 7.54
C VAL A 127 -3.31 1.75 8.74
N GLU A 128 -3.92 0.63 9.12
CA GLU A 128 -3.46 -0.23 10.19
C GLU A 128 -2.60 -1.34 9.59
N GLY A 129 -1.29 -1.24 9.79
CA GLY A 129 -0.33 -2.27 9.41
C GLY A 129 -0.37 -3.40 10.41
N THR A 130 -1.05 -4.50 10.06
CA THR A 130 -1.05 -5.72 10.87
C THR A 130 0.39 -6.21 11.00
N ALA A 131 0.90 -6.30 12.24
CA ALA A 131 2.27 -6.77 12.50
C ALA A 131 3.35 -5.95 11.75
N SER A 132 3.05 -4.69 11.42
CA SER A 132 3.90 -3.81 10.59
C SER A 132 4.32 -4.37 9.23
N GLU A 133 3.63 -5.37 8.66
CA GLU A 133 3.97 -5.90 7.34
C GLU A 133 3.42 -5.00 6.22
N ALA A 134 4.28 -4.54 5.30
CA ALA A 134 3.88 -3.65 4.20
C ALA A 134 2.98 -4.33 3.16
N PHE A 135 3.06 -5.65 3.01
CA PHE A 135 2.28 -6.42 2.03
C PHE A 135 1.42 -7.48 2.70
N SER A 136 0.87 -7.10 3.87
CA SER A 136 -0.07 -7.91 4.64
C SER A 136 -1.17 -8.50 3.75
N ARG A 137 -1.56 -9.74 4.05
CA ARG A 137 -2.70 -10.41 3.40
C ARG A 137 -3.97 -9.56 3.48
N VAL A 138 -4.19 -8.92 4.62
CA VAL A 138 -5.37 -8.11 4.93
C VAL A 138 -4.93 -6.67 5.12
N ALA A 139 -5.44 -5.79 4.24
CA ALA A 139 -5.20 -4.37 4.32
C ALA A 139 -6.50 -3.66 4.72
N TYR A 140 -6.42 -2.75 5.70
CA TYR A 140 -7.58 -2.04 6.23
C TYR A 140 -7.31 -0.54 6.33
N VAL A 141 -8.22 0.25 5.75
CA VAL A 141 -8.24 1.71 5.92
C VAL A 141 -9.11 2.00 7.13
N ALA A 142 -8.48 2.46 8.22
CA ALA A 142 -9.17 2.76 9.46
C ALA A 142 -9.97 4.06 9.37
N MET A 143 -9.35 5.09 8.78
CA MET A 143 -9.97 6.39 8.57
C MET A 143 -9.49 6.99 7.25
N GLN A 144 -10.33 7.82 6.64
CA GLN A 144 -10.01 8.46 5.37
C GLN A 144 -10.66 9.84 5.27
N LEU A 145 -9.93 10.74 4.62
CA LEU A 145 -10.35 12.10 4.28
C LEU A 145 -10.05 12.33 2.79
N VAL A 146 -11.03 12.84 2.05
CA VAL A 146 -10.85 13.26 0.64
C VAL A 146 -11.48 14.64 0.47
N ASP A 147 -10.69 15.60 0.00
CA ASP A 147 -11.14 16.97 -0.23
C ASP A 147 -10.68 17.47 -1.61
N TYR A 148 -11.64 17.56 -2.54
CA TYR A 148 -11.42 18.04 -3.92
C TYR A 148 -11.29 19.56 -4.01
N GLU A 149 -11.62 20.29 -2.93
CA GLU A 149 -11.52 21.76 -2.90
C GLU A 149 -10.16 22.23 -2.36
N LEU A 150 -9.28 21.30 -1.98
CA LEU A 150 -7.96 21.60 -1.42
C LEU A 150 -6.78 21.31 -2.35
N GLY A 151 -7.01 20.89 -3.59
CA GLY A 151 -5.93 20.67 -4.56
C GLY A 151 -5.08 21.91 -4.84
N LEU A 152 -3.82 21.72 -5.24
CA LEU A 152 -2.88 22.83 -5.49
C LEU A 152 -3.42 23.86 -6.49
N ASP A 153 -4.16 23.44 -7.52
CA ASP A 153 -4.68 24.36 -8.55
C ASP A 153 -5.73 25.33 -7.98
N ARG A 154 -6.38 24.98 -6.85
CA ARG A 154 -7.33 25.85 -6.14
C ARG A 154 -6.64 27.00 -5.39
N LEU A 155 -5.34 26.88 -5.13
CA LEU A 155 -4.56 27.94 -4.46
C LEU A 155 -4.32 29.17 -5.34
N LEU A 156 -4.70 29.11 -6.62
CA LEU A 156 -4.73 30.26 -7.52
C LEU A 156 -6.02 31.10 -7.38
N GLU A 157 -6.94 30.70 -6.50
CA GLU A 157 -8.17 31.42 -6.24
C GLU A 157 -7.96 32.61 -5.27
N LYS A 158 -8.93 33.55 -5.25
CA LYS A 158 -8.78 34.85 -4.56
C LYS A 158 -8.56 34.80 -3.04
N ASP A 159 -8.77 33.64 -2.40
CA ASP A 159 -8.73 33.47 -0.95
C ASP A 159 -7.70 32.44 -0.51
N GLU A 160 -6.48 32.56 -1.04
CA GLU A 160 -5.37 31.63 -0.79
C GLU A 160 -5.12 31.39 0.71
N ALA A 161 -5.19 32.44 1.53
CA ALA A 161 -4.99 32.34 2.98
C ALA A 161 -6.02 31.41 3.65
N ALA A 162 -7.31 31.58 3.34
CA ALA A 162 -8.36 30.73 3.89
C ALA A 162 -8.20 29.26 3.43
N ILE A 163 -7.71 29.02 2.21
CA ILE A 163 -7.44 27.66 1.72
C ILE A 163 -6.31 27.01 2.52
N TRP A 164 -5.21 27.73 2.80
CA TRP A 164 -4.12 27.20 3.63
C TRP A 164 -4.55 26.95 5.08
N ASP A 165 -5.38 27.81 5.66
CA ASP A 165 -5.94 27.60 7.01
C ASP A 165 -6.86 26.38 7.06
N ARG A 166 -7.67 26.18 6.01
CA ARG A 166 -8.49 24.98 5.86
C ARG A 166 -7.61 23.74 5.68
N LEU A 167 -6.57 23.80 4.86
CA LEU A 167 -5.62 22.70 4.65
C LEU A 167 -4.93 22.31 5.97
N HIS A 168 -4.46 23.29 6.74
CA HIS A 168 -3.92 23.08 8.08
C HIS A 168 -4.91 22.32 8.98
N SER A 169 -6.15 22.81 9.04
CA SER A 169 -7.20 22.19 9.86
C SER A 169 -7.53 20.76 9.42
N GLN A 170 -7.61 20.51 8.11
CA GLN A 170 -7.93 19.19 7.55
C GLN A 170 -6.84 18.15 7.84
N LEU A 171 -5.56 18.53 7.77
CA LEU A 171 -4.44 17.63 8.08
C LEU A 171 -4.44 17.14 9.53
N GLN A 172 -5.11 17.86 10.44
CA GLN A 172 -5.20 17.49 11.85
C GLN A 172 -6.38 16.58 12.18
N ILE A 173 -7.38 16.46 11.30
CA ILE A 173 -8.62 15.72 11.61
C ILE A 173 -8.29 14.25 11.91
N LEU A 174 -7.67 13.55 10.96
CA LEU A 174 -7.44 12.12 11.11
C LEU A 174 -6.56 11.81 12.33
N PRO A 175 -5.41 12.47 12.56
CA PRO A 175 -4.56 12.11 13.69
C PRO A 175 -5.12 12.54 15.05
N ARG A 176 -6.03 13.54 15.10
CA ARG A 176 -6.74 13.92 16.34
C ARG A 176 -7.86 12.95 16.69
N GLU A 177 -8.61 12.49 15.70
CA GLU A 177 -9.77 11.63 15.90
C GLU A 177 -9.38 10.15 16.04
N TYR A 178 -8.23 9.77 15.50
CA TYR A 178 -7.75 8.41 15.57
C TYR A 178 -7.27 8.04 16.97
N LYS A 179 -7.73 6.88 17.46
CA LYS A 179 -7.52 6.44 18.83
C LYS A 179 -6.07 6.09 19.15
N TYR A 180 -5.29 5.68 18.15
CA TYR A 180 -3.92 5.19 18.34
C TYR A 180 -2.89 6.19 17.84
N THR A 181 -1.69 6.14 18.40
CA THR A 181 -0.59 7.02 17.98
C THR A 181 -0.15 6.67 16.56
N VAL A 182 -0.12 7.67 15.68
CA VAL A 182 0.50 7.56 14.36
C VAL A 182 1.99 7.27 14.52
N THR A 183 2.45 6.14 14.00
CA THR A 183 3.86 5.72 14.08
C THR A 183 4.66 6.13 12.85
N HIS A 184 3.99 6.29 11.70
CA HIS A 184 4.62 6.66 10.44
C HIS A 184 3.79 7.69 9.68
N LEU A 185 4.47 8.68 9.09
CA LEU A 185 3.90 9.63 8.14
C LEU A 185 4.49 9.36 6.76
N LEU A 186 3.63 9.00 5.81
CA LEU A 186 3.99 8.74 4.43
C LEU A 186 3.38 9.79 3.52
N LEU A 187 4.17 10.23 2.55
CA LEU A 187 3.83 11.30 1.63
C LEU A 187 3.78 10.77 0.19
N ALA A 188 2.75 11.18 -0.55
CA ALA A 188 2.54 10.86 -1.95
C ALA A 188 1.92 12.03 -2.72
N GLY A 189 1.82 11.88 -4.04
CA GLY A 189 1.23 12.88 -4.92
C GLY A 189 2.25 13.80 -5.59
N GLU A 190 1.82 14.46 -6.65
CA GLU A 190 2.67 15.32 -7.50
C GLU A 190 2.97 16.69 -6.86
N SER A 191 2.09 17.16 -5.98
CA SER A 191 2.17 18.49 -5.36
C SER A 191 2.72 18.47 -3.94
N ILE A 192 2.95 17.29 -3.36
CA ILE A 192 3.32 17.09 -1.95
C ILE A 192 4.66 17.71 -1.56
N THR A 193 5.54 17.94 -2.53
CA THR A 193 6.82 18.62 -2.33
C THR A 193 6.71 20.15 -2.37
N HIS A 194 5.50 20.70 -2.51
CA HIS A 194 5.28 22.14 -2.50
C HIS A 194 5.74 22.74 -1.15
N PRO A 195 6.65 23.74 -1.14
CA PRO A 195 7.28 24.20 0.10
C PRO A 195 6.28 24.68 1.16
N ARG A 196 5.23 25.39 0.74
CA ARG A 196 4.18 25.88 1.65
C ARG A 196 3.34 24.74 2.21
N PHE A 197 3.07 23.71 1.41
CA PHE A 197 2.37 22.53 1.89
C PHE A 197 3.19 21.79 2.96
N LEU A 198 4.48 21.56 2.71
CA LEU A 198 5.37 20.91 3.67
C LEU A 198 5.54 21.72 4.97
N ALA A 199 5.51 23.05 4.88
CA ALA A 199 5.48 23.91 6.05
C ALA A 199 4.18 23.72 6.83
N THR A 200 3.02 23.86 6.17
CA THR A 200 1.71 23.65 6.79
C THR A 200 1.57 22.28 7.43
N LEU A 201 2.01 21.21 6.75
CA LEU A 201 1.98 19.86 7.29
C LEU A 201 2.87 19.73 8.54
N ARG A 202 4.09 20.29 8.51
CA ARG A 202 4.99 20.27 9.67
C ARG A 202 4.36 21.00 10.86
N ASP A 203 3.80 22.18 10.62
CA ASP A 203 3.15 23.00 11.65
C ASP A 203 1.95 22.22 12.22
N SER A 204 1.07 21.70 11.36
CA SER A 204 -0.09 20.91 11.75
C SER A 204 0.27 19.70 12.60
N MET A 205 1.34 18.99 12.26
CA MET A 205 1.77 17.80 13.01
C MET A 205 2.47 18.17 14.32
N SER A 206 3.21 19.27 14.38
CA SER A 206 3.88 19.75 15.59
C SER A 206 2.90 20.19 16.69
N GLU A 207 1.68 20.58 16.31
CA GLU A 207 0.61 20.86 17.28
C GLU A 207 -0.02 19.60 17.89
N LEU A 208 0.21 18.43 17.28
CA LEU A 208 -0.38 17.15 17.72
C LEU A 208 0.60 16.30 18.54
N SER A 209 1.90 16.49 18.31
CA SER A 209 2.96 15.76 19.00
C SER A 209 4.00 16.73 19.55
N LEU A 210 4.47 16.47 20.77
CA LEU A 210 5.56 17.22 21.39
C LEU A 210 6.91 16.96 20.69
N ASP A 211 7.03 15.83 20.01
CA ASP A 211 8.23 15.47 19.27
C ASP A 211 8.17 16.00 17.82
N PRO A 212 9.26 16.61 17.33
CA PRO A 212 9.30 17.11 15.96
C PRO A 212 9.16 15.96 14.97
N VAL A 213 8.10 16.01 14.15
CA VAL A 213 7.88 15.03 13.08
C VAL A 213 8.95 15.23 12.00
N ASN A 214 9.89 14.29 11.92
CA ASN A 214 10.91 14.29 10.90
C ASN A 214 10.34 13.78 9.57
N ILE A 215 9.87 14.71 8.74
CA ILE A 215 9.42 14.43 7.38
C ILE A 215 10.64 14.17 6.50
N LYS A 216 11.06 12.91 6.41
CA LYS A 216 12.14 12.48 5.51
C LYS A 216 11.55 11.78 4.28
N LEU A 217 11.73 12.40 3.12
CA LEU A 217 11.39 11.79 1.84
C LEU A 217 12.52 10.84 1.42
N ALA A 218 12.40 9.54 1.73
CA ALA A 218 13.41 8.56 1.34
C ALA A 218 13.37 8.24 -0.17
N ILE A 219 12.19 8.42 -0.79
CA ILE A 219 11.94 8.21 -2.21
C ILE A 219 11.14 9.40 -2.77
N ASN A 220 11.13 9.54 -4.10
CA ASN A 220 10.25 10.51 -4.74
C ASN A 220 8.78 10.15 -4.43
N PRO A 221 8.04 11.01 -3.72
CA PRO A 221 6.66 10.75 -3.30
C PRO A 221 5.71 10.42 -4.47
N THR A 222 5.91 11.06 -5.62
CA THR A 222 5.10 10.84 -6.82
C THR A 222 5.16 9.39 -7.30
N PHE A 223 6.26 8.70 -7.05
CA PHE A 223 6.46 7.31 -7.46
C PHE A 223 6.47 6.33 -6.29
N ALA A 224 6.13 6.76 -5.07
CA ALA A 224 6.24 5.94 -3.88
C ALA A 224 5.38 4.68 -3.99
N ALA A 225 4.09 4.84 -4.25
CA ALA A 225 3.16 3.73 -4.42
C ALA A 225 3.54 2.82 -5.60
N ALA A 226 3.87 3.40 -6.76
CA ALA A 226 4.26 2.62 -7.94
C ALA A 226 5.53 1.78 -7.70
N ARG A 227 6.52 2.32 -6.98
CA ARG A 227 7.72 1.57 -6.57
C ARG A 227 7.37 0.43 -5.62
N GLY A 228 6.48 0.67 -4.66
CA GLY A 228 5.97 -0.35 -3.75
C GLY A 228 5.23 -1.47 -4.47
N ALA A 229 4.38 -1.11 -5.43
CA ALA A 229 3.67 -2.07 -6.27
C ALA A 229 4.61 -2.93 -7.11
N ALA A 230 5.67 -2.34 -7.66
CA ALA A 230 6.71 -3.08 -8.36
C ALA A 230 7.48 -4.03 -7.43
N LEU A 231 7.78 -3.60 -6.19
CA LEU A 231 8.40 -4.45 -5.17
C LEU A 231 7.50 -5.63 -4.79
N TYR A 232 6.21 -5.38 -4.58
CA TYR A 232 5.22 -6.43 -4.35
C TYR A 232 5.14 -7.42 -5.53
N ALA A 233 5.06 -6.91 -6.77
CA ALA A 233 5.03 -7.75 -7.97
C ALA A 233 6.29 -8.60 -8.11
N ARG A 234 7.47 -8.08 -7.73
CA ARG A 234 8.71 -8.83 -7.67
C ARG A 234 8.64 -9.94 -6.62
N ARG A 235 8.18 -9.64 -5.40
CA ARG A 235 8.00 -10.63 -4.33
C ARG A 235 7.06 -11.77 -4.76
N ARG A 236 5.97 -11.46 -5.50
CA ARG A 236 5.06 -12.47 -6.08
C ARG A 236 5.73 -13.41 -7.08
N GLN A 237 6.74 -12.92 -7.81
CA GLN A 237 7.46 -13.71 -8.81
C GLN A 237 8.59 -14.55 -8.20
N GLU A 238 9.30 -13.99 -7.23
CA GLU A 238 10.49 -14.62 -6.64
C GLU A 238 10.15 -15.59 -5.50
N VAL A 239 9.08 -15.32 -4.76
CA VAL A 239 8.66 -16.15 -3.62
C VAL A 239 7.52 -17.05 -4.09
N GLN A 240 7.71 -18.36 -4.11
CA GLN A 240 6.66 -19.32 -4.43
C GLN A 240 5.96 -19.78 -3.15
N SER A 241 5.23 -18.87 -2.49
CA SER A 241 4.59 -19.15 -1.19
C SER A 241 3.62 -20.32 -1.21
N ASP A 242 3.06 -20.65 -2.37
CA ASP A 242 2.13 -21.78 -2.57
C ASP A 242 2.86 -23.13 -2.74
N CYS A 243 4.18 -23.13 -2.89
CA CYS A 243 5.01 -24.32 -3.12
C CYS A 243 6.04 -24.58 -2.00
N THR A 244 6.04 -23.77 -0.94
CA THR A 244 7.02 -23.87 0.15
C THR A 244 6.43 -24.65 1.32
N GLU A 245 7.03 -25.80 1.63
CA GLU A 245 6.71 -26.56 2.84
C GLU A 245 7.35 -25.89 4.07
N ARG A 246 6.67 -25.90 5.22
CA ARG A 246 7.22 -25.31 6.46
C ARG A 246 8.46 -26.08 6.92
N SER A 247 9.45 -25.38 7.48
CA SER A 247 10.66 -26.00 8.05
C SER A 247 10.36 -27.07 9.09
N GLU A 248 9.32 -26.85 9.91
CA GLU A 248 8.78 -27.80 10.90
C GLU A 248 8.47 -29.19 10.28
N CYS A 249 8.10 -29.25 9.00
CA CYS A 249 7.83 -30.50 8.30
C CYS A 249 9.10 -31.32 8.06
N GLU A 250 10.23 -30.68 7.72
CA GLU A 250 11.51 -31.38 7.62
C GLU A 250 12.02 -31.75 9.01
N GLU A 251 11.87 -30.88 10.02
CA GLU A 251 12.24 -31.20 11.40
C GLU A 251 11.49 -32.44 11.91
N ARG A 252 10.18 -32.52 11.62
CA ARG A 252 9.37 -33.70 11.95
C ARG A 252 9.82 -34.94 11.18
N ARG A 253 10.15 -34.81 9.88
CA ARG A 253 10.71 -35.92 9.09
C ARG A 253 12.07 -36.38 9.60
N ILE A 254 12.93 -35.47 10.07
CA ILE A 254 14.20 -35.81 10.71
C ILE A 254 13.95 -36.58 12.01
N HIS A 255 13.02 -36.10 12.85
CA HIS A 255 12.66 -36.77 14.10
C HIS A 255 12.08 -38.18 13.85
N GLU A 256 11.20 -38.33 12.86
CA GLU A 256 10.63 -39.62 12.44
C GLU A 256 11.71 -40.59 11.91
N ARG A 257 12.66 -40.12 11.09
CA ARG A 257 13.79 -40.93 10.60
C ARG A 257 14.67 -41.42 11.76
N MET A 258 14.95 -40.54 12.72
CA MET A 258 15.75 -40.89 13.91
C MET A 258 15.04 -41.95 14.75
N TYR A 259 13.73 -41.78 15.03
CA TYR A 259 12.95 -42.73 15.84
C TYR A 259 12.77 -44.10 15.18
N ASN A 260 12.59 -44.16 13.86
CA ASN A 260 12.47 -45.42 13.15
C ASN A 260 13.81 -46.17 13.07
N SER A 261 14.94 -45.45 12.95
CA SER A 261 16.27 -46.08 12.95
C SER A 261 16.61 -46.78 14.27
N THR A 262 16.24 -46.18 15.41
CA THR A 262 16.43 -46.81 16.73
C THR A 262 15.52 -48.02 16.97
N GLN A 263 14.42 -48.14 16.23
CA GLN A 263 13.48 -49.25 16.37
C GLN A 263 13.86 -50.46 15.49
N GLU A 264 14.57 -50.24 14.38
CA GLU A 264 15.18 -51.31 13.57
C GLU A 264 16.44 -51.90 14.21
N ASP A 265 17.22 -51.11 14.96
CA ASP A 265 18.42 -51.59 15.69
C ASP A 265 18.11 -52.40 16.98
N LEU A 266 16.84 -52.52 17.36
CA LEU A 266 16.36 -53.26 18.54
C LEU A 266 15.71 -54.61 18.21
N HIS A 267 15.76 -55.05 16.95
CA HIS A 267 15.24 -56.33 16.47
C HIS A 267 16.34 -57.26 15.95
#